data_AF-L2FFZ0-F1
#
_entry.id   AF-L2FFZ0-F1
#
_cell.length_a   1.000
_cell.length_b   1.000
_cell.length_c   1.000
_cell.angle_alpha   90.00
_cell.angle_beta   90.00
_cell.angle_gamma   90.00
#
_symmetry.space_group_name_H-M   'P 1'
#
loop_
_entity.id
_entity.type
_entity.pdbx_description
1 polymer ?
#
loop_
_entity_poly.entity_id
_entity_poly.type
_entity_poly.pdbx_seq_one_letter_code
_entity_poly.pdbx_strand_id
1 'polypeptide(L)'
;MSNIIPEMPTDTVTPYCIWYPDVAIEETYRELSQRYPRMRYQVGRACAVAGYDKLYDELQLLPDVSIAEEAEVNNNTYIRDYITSKSVRYAVMNDYTRTINIDAPREVAGLNGDTAVRSSLEKKRPPHDDTDESKFLEEHSDHYFDIQEDYHVRPSNRQGPKHTVLPTQYADLLYKPLPRDLPPVNKDILILMAAWDGNIDRN
;
A
#
# COMPACT_ATOMS: atom_id res chain seq x y z
N MET A 1 2.41 4.60 18.16
CA MET A 1 3.64 5.26 17.65
C MET A 1 4.22 6.19 18.72
N SER A 2 5.55 6.31 18.85
CA SER A 2 6.20 7.04 19.96
C SER A 2 6.29 8.57 19.80
N ASN A 3 5.91 9.12 18.64
CA ASN A 3 6.05 10.54 18.29
C ASN A 3 7.49 11.09 18.43
N ILE A 4 8.49 10.22 18.31
CA ILE A 4 9.92 10.57 18.38
C ILE A 4 10.54 10.35 17.00
N ILE A 5 11.24 11.35 16.48
CA ILE A 5 11.96 11.26 15.21
C ILE A 5 13.40 10.84 15.47
N PRO A 6 13.82 9.64 15.03
CA PRO A 6 15.19 9.18 15.18
C PRO A 6 16.15 9.90 14.22
N GLU A 7 17.45 9.75 14.47
CA GLU A 7 18.48 10.17 13.52
C GLU A 7 18.58 9.18 12.37
N MET A 8 18.47 9.68 11.13
CA MET A 8 18.52 8.88 9.91
C MET A 8 19.58 9.47 8.96
N PRO A 9 20.87 9.17 9.18
CA PRO A 9 21.98 9.76 8.42
C PRO A 9 22.03 9.27 6.97
N THR A 10 21.47 8.09 6.68
CA THR A 10 21.51 7.46 5.35
C THR A 10 20.12 6.97 4.91
N ASP A 11 19.98 6.66 3.63
CA ASP A 11 18.76 6.08 3.07
C ASP A 11 18.53 4.64 3.55
N THR A 12 19.60 3.90 3.86
CA THR A 12 19.53 2.50 4.30
C THR A 12 18.83 2.30 5.64
N VAL A 13 18.71 3.35 6.45
CA VAL A 13 18.04 3.32 7.76
C VAL A 13 16.69 4.03 7.74
N THR A 14 16.20 4.39 6.54
CA THR A 14 14.96 5.13 6.39
C THR A 14 13.81 4.16 6.19
N PRO A 15 12.87 4.08 7.14
CA PRO A 15 11.76 3.15 7.03
C PRO A 15 10.86 3.52 5.86
N TYR A 16 10.35 2.49 5.20
CA TYR A 16 9.39 2.61 4.12
C TYR A 16 7.97 2.81 4.66
N CYS A 17 7.59 2.04 5.69
CA CYS A 17 6.28 2.14 6.34
C CYS A 17 6.39 2.80 7.72
N ILE A 18 5.82 4.00 7.87
CA ILE A 18 5.91 4.80 9.11
C ILE A 18 4.54 5.07 9.76
N TRP A 19 3.47 4.47 9.25
CA TRP A 19 2.09 4.72 9.67
C TRP A 19 1.42 3.50 10.31
N TYR A 20 2.17 2.40 10.45
CA TYR A 20 1.72 1.15 11.05
C TYR A 20 2.65 0.78 12.22
N PRO A 21 2.15 0.18 13.33
CA PRO A 21 0.75 -0.19 13.61
C PRO A 21 -0.16 0.99 13.94
N ASP A 22 0.40 2.08 14.44
CA ASP A 22 -0.33 3.32 14.72
C ASP A 22 0.31 4.48 13.97
N VAL A 23 -0.51 5.50 13.71
CA VAL A 23 -0.06 6.78 13.16
C VAL A 23 0.53 7.67 14.26
N ALA A 24 1.53 8.48 13.91
CA ALA A 24 2.00 9.57 14.76
C ALA A 24 1.02 10.76 14.69
N ILE A 25 1.16 11.71 15.61
CA ILE A 25 0.44 12.98 15.53
C ILE A 25 0.92 13.81 14.33
N GLU A 26 0.03 14.64 13.79
CA GLU A 26 0.29 15.47 12.61
C GLU A 26 1.60 16.29 12.73
N GLU A 27 1.85 16.87 13.91
CA GLU A 27 3.05 17.69 14.15
C GLU A 27 4.36 16.89 14.01
N THR A 28 4.35 15.61 14.42
CA THR A 28 5.53 14.73 14.25
C THR A 28 5.80 14.48 12.78
N TYR A 29 4.76 14.26 11.97
CA TYR A 29 4.93 14.07 10.54
C TYR A 29 5.36 15.35 9.81
N ARG A 30 4.87 16.50 10.27
CA ARG A 30 5.29 17.83 9.83
C ARG A 30 6.78 18.05 10.09
N GLU A 31 7.24 17.85 11.33
CA GLU A 31 8.65 17.94 11.69
C GLU A 31 9.50 16.92 10.88
N LEU A 32 9.01 15.70 10.70
CA LEU A 32 9.70 14.66 9.93
C LEU A 32 9.93 15.07 8.48
N SER A 33 8.91 15.62 7.83
CA SER A 33 9.01 16.11 6.45
C SER A 33 9.94 17.31 6.30
N GLN A 34 10.04 18.17 7.32
CA GLN A 34 10.96 19.31 7.34
C GLN A 34 12.41 18.88 7.56
N ARG A 35 12.63 17.97 8.51
CA ARG A 35 13.97 17.48 8.87
C ARG A 35 14.54 16.53 7.80
N TYR A 36 13.69 15.71 7.19
CA TYR A 36 14.06 14.77 6.14
C TYR A 36 13.12 14.92 4.93
N PRO A 37 13.33 15.91 4.05
CA PRO A 37 12.47 16.15 2.88
C PRO A 37 12.31 14.95 1.94
N ARG A 38 13.29 14.05 1.93
CA ARG A 38 13.24 12.77 1.20
C ARG A 38 12.13 11.82 1.67
N MET A 39 11.63 11.99 2.89
CA MET A 39 10.58 11.15 3.48
C MET A 39 9.15 11.67 3.24
N ARG A 40 8.99 12.74 2.44
CA ARG A 40 7.68 13.39 2.25
C ARG A 40 6.60 12.47 1.67
N TYR A 41 6.96 11.45 0.89
CA TYR A 41 5.98 10.49 0.36
C TYR A 41 5.51 9.49 1.42
N GLN A 42 6.41 9.01 2.30
CA GLN A 42 6.03 8.21 3.46
C GLN A 42 5.09 9.00 4.38
N VAL A 43 5.40 10.29 4.59
CA VAL A 43 4.52 11.21 5.33
C VAL A 43 3.18 11.40 4.62
N GLY A 44 3.19 11.57 3.29
CA GLY A 44 1.96 11.71 2.51
C GLY A 44 1.04 10.50 2.63
N ARG A 45 1.61 9.29 2.58
CA ARG A 45 0.84 8.06 2.80
C ARG A 45 0.36 7.93 4.24
N ALA A 46 1.14 8.36 5.22
CA ALA A 46 0.67 8.46 6.60
C ALA A 46 -0.52 9.44 6.75
N CYS A 47 -0.52 10.55 6.01
CA CYS A 47 -1.65 11.49 5.98
C CYS A 47 -2.91 10.86 5.39
N ALA A 48 -2.78 10.04 4.33
CA ALA A 48 -3.89 9.27 3.77
C ALA A 48 -4.52 8.31 4.79
N VAL A 49 -3.69 7.69 5.65
CA VAL A 49 -4.17 6.83 6.74
C VAL A 49 -4.79 7.63 7.89
N ALA A 50 -4.18 8.75 8.28
CA ALA A 50 -4.52 9.49 9.48
C ALA A 50 -5.61 10.57 9.29
N GLY A 51 -5.93 10.94 8.05
CA GLY A 51 -6.86 12.03 7.76
C GLY A 51 -6.23 13.43 7.86
N TYR A 52 -4.91 13.55 7.65
CA TYR A 52 -4.19 14.82 7.80
C TYR A 52 -4.13 15.62 6.50
N ASP A 53 -5.29 16.08 6.05
CA ASP A 53 -5.48 16.73 4.74
C ASP A 53 -4.65 18.01 4.59
N LYS A 54 -4.58 18.83 5.64
CA LYS A 54 -3.79 20.07 5.64
C LYS A 54 -2.31 19.80 5.47
N LEU A 55 -1.77 18.85 6.24
CA LEU A 55 -0.37 18.46 6.11
C LEU A 55 -0.11 17.87 4.73
N TYR A 56 -1.02 17.06 4.20
CA TYR A 56 -0.88 16.50 2.85
C TYR A 56 -0.70 17.59 1.77
N ASP A 57 -1.53 18.65 1.82
CA ASP A 57 -1.43 19.77 0.87
C ASP A 57 -0.08 20.50 0.96
N GLU A 58 0.50 20.62 2.16
CA GLU A 58 1.78 21.28 2.38
C GLU A 58 2.97 20.50 1.81
N LEU A 59 2.88 19.18 1.69
CA LEU A 59 3.96 18.32 1.18
C LEU A 59 4.20 18.51 -0.32
N GLN A 60 3.21 19.06 -1.04
CA GLN A 60 3.24 19.33 -2.48
C GLN A 60 3.72 18.11 -3.29
N LEU A 61 3.11 16.96 -3.01
CA LEU A 61 3.44 15.69 -3.65
C LEU A 61 2.87 15.64 -5.08
N LEU A 62 3.51 14.81 -5.92
CA LEU A 62 2.87 14.36 -7.15
C LEU A 62 1.65 13.50 -6.80
N PRO A 63 0.62 13.45 -7.66
CA PRO A 63 -0.57 12.62 -7.48
C PRO A 63 -0.22 11.13 -7.55
N ASP A 64 0.28 10.58 -6.44
CA ASP A 64 0.73 9.21 -6.31
C ASP A 64 -0.45 8.25 -6.08
N VAL A 65 -0.52 7.18 -6.87
CA VAL A 65 -1.65 6.23 -6.80
C VAL A 65 -1.67 5.40 -5.53
N SER A 66 -0.53 5.11 -4.91
CA SER A 66 -0.49 4.37 -3.66
C SER A 66 -1.03 5.17 -2.49
N ILE A 67 -0.81 6.49 -2.48
CA ILE A 67 -1.46 7.37 -1.51
C ILE A 67 -2.98 7.41 -1.73
N ALA A 68 -3.44 7.45 -2.98
CA ALA A 68 -4.88 7.45 -3.28
C ALA A 68 -5.58 6.14 -2.87
N GLU A 69 -4.97 5.00 -3.16
CA GLU A 69 -5.49 3.68 -2.77
C GLU A 69 -5.53 3.52 -1.25
N GLU A 70 -4.49 4.00 -0.54
CA GLU A 70 -4.48 4.04 0.92
C GLU A 70 -5.60 4.94 1.47
N ALA A 71 -5.79 6.12 0.89
CA ALA A 71 -6.82 7.07 1.29
C ALA A 71 -8.23 6.48 1.13
N GLU A 72 -8.48 5.76 0.02
CA GLU A 72 -9.76 5.08 -0.25
C GLU A 72 -10.11 4.09 0.87
N VAL A 73 -9.15 3.26 1.29
CA VAL A 73 -9.38 2.23 2.32
C VAL A 73 -9.63 2.83 3.71
N ASN A 74 -9.03 3.99 3.98
CA ASN A 74 -9.18 4.69 5.27
C ASN A 74 -10.34 5.72 5.26
N ASN A 75 -11.19 5.74 4.23
CA ASN A 75 -12.28 6.71 4.04
C ASN A 75 -11.82 8.18 4.01
N ASN A 76 -10.57 8.45 3.62
CA ASN A 76 -10.11 9.80 3.35
C ASN A 76 -10.47 10.20 1.92
N THR A 77 -11.69 10.72 1.76
CA THR A 77 -12.19 11.13 0.44
C THR A 77 -11.46 12.33 -0.12
N TYR A 78 -10.95 13.25 0.72
CA TYR A 78 -10.28 14.46 0.25
C TYR A 78 -9.01 14.14 -0.55
N ILE A 79 -8.08 13.38 0.05
CA ILE A 79 -6.81 13.02 -0.59
C ILE A 79 -7.06 12.16 -1.83
N ARG A 80 -7.96 11.19 -1.71
CA ARG A 80 -8.35 10.30 -2.81
C ARG A 80 -8.93 11.06 -3.99
N ASP A 81 -9.90 11.94 -3.76
CA ASP A 81 -10.54 12.73 -4.82
C ASP A 81 -9.57 13.77 -5.40
N TYR A 82 -8.70 14.38 -4.57
CA TYR A 82 -7.65 15.27 -5.04
C TYR A 82 -6.74 14.59 -6.06
N ILE A 83 -6.23 13.39 -5.74
CA ILE A 83 -5.33 12.64 -6.62
C ILE A 83 -6.07 12.13 -7.87
N THR A 84 -7.26 11.56 -7.70
CA THR A 84 -8.04 10.99 -8.81
C THR A 84 -8.59 12.07 -9.74
N SER A 85 -8.77 13.31 -9.30
CA SER A 85 -9.15 14.44 -10.17
C SER A 85 -8.05 14.84 -11.17
N LYS A 86 -6.80 14.43 -10.95
CA LYS A 86 -5.68 14.79 -11.84
C LYS A 86 -5.71 13.97 -13.13
N SER A 87 -5.36 14.61 -14.24
CA SER A 87 -5.29 13.97 -15.56
C SER A 87 -4.16 12.96 -15.66
N VAL A 88 -3.01 13.29 -15.06
CA VAL A 88 -1.81 12.45 -14.95
C VAL A 88 -1.61 12.08 -13.49
N ARG A 89 -1.34 10.79 -13.25
CA ARG A 89 -1.09 10.19 -11.94
C ARG A 89 0.20 9.40 -12.01
N TYR A 90 0.84 9.18 -10.87
CA TYR A 90 2.18 8.61 -10.81
C TYR A 90 2.25 7.39 -9.88
N ALA A 91 3.13 6.45 -10.21
CA ALA A 91 3.60 5.43 -9.28
C ALA A 91 4.99 5.85 -8.78
N VAL A 92 5.01 6.77 -7.82
CA VAL A 92 6.24 7.25 -7.16
C VAL A 92 6.68 6.24 -6.10
N MET A 93 5.74 5.79 -5.28
CA MET A 93 5.94 4.71 -4.31
C MET A 93 5.83 3.34 -5.00
N ASN A 94 6.70 2.41 -4.63
CA ASN A 94 6.65 1.03 -5.10
C ASN A 94 6.79 0.07 -3.92
N ASP A 95 5.66 -0.54 -3.54
CA ASP A 95 5.58 -1.44 -2.39
C ASP A 95 6.31 -2.76 -2.62
N TYR A 96 6.43 -3.21 -3.88
CA TYR A 96 7.16 -4.44 -4.23
C TYR A 96 8.65 -4.33 -3.87
N THR A 97 9.25 -3.18 -4.16
CA THR A 97 10.69 -2.94 -3.97
C THR A 97 11.00 -2.08 -2.76
N ARG A 98 9.97 -1.53 -2.10
CA ARG A 98 10.08 -0.54 -1.00
C ARG A 98 10.92 0.68 -1.41
N THR A 99 10.65 1.20 -2.60
CA THR A 99 11.41 2.33 -3.17
C THR A 99 10.50 3.51 -3.47
N ILE A 100 11.09 4.71 -3.48
CA ILE A 100 10.43 5.96 -3.85
C ILE A 100 11.23 6.60 -4.98
N ASN A 101 10.63 6.72 -6.16
CA ASN A 101 11.29 7.26 -7.35
C ASN A 101 10.71 8.62 -7.73
N ILE A 102 11.38 9.70 -7.29
CA ILE A 102 10.94 11.08 -7.50
C ILE A 102 11.49 11.66 -8.81
N ASP A 103 12.65 11.20 -9.26
CA ASP A 103 13.37 11.80 -10.40
C ASP A 103 12.74 11.43 -11.74
N ALA A 104 12.25 10.19 -11.87
CA ALA A 104 11.60 9.69 -13.07
C ALA A 104 10.39 8.81 -12.70
N PRO A 105 9.34 9.37 -12.10
CA PRO A 105 8.17 8.61 -11.68
C PRO A 105 7.42 8.10 -12.92
N ARG A 106 6.91 6.87 -12.83
CA ARG A 106 6.14 6.26 -13.91
C ARG A 106 4.74 6.85 -13.92
N GLU A 107 4.31 7.34 -15.08
CA GLU A 107 2.91 7.75 -15.30
C GLU A 107 2.00 6.51 -15.35
N VAL A 108 0.83 6.62 -14.73
CA VAL A 108 -0.16 5.54 -14.66
C VAL A 108 -1.55 6.04 -15.01
N ALA A 109 -2.32 5.18 -15.66
CA ALA A 109 -3.64 5.52 -16.16
C ALA A 109 -4.66 5.66 -15.02
N GLY A 110 -4.57 4.84 -13.97
CA GLY A 110 -5.45 4.91 -12.82
C GLY A 110 -5.06 4.02 -11.66
N LEU A 111 -5.97 3.87 -10.70
CA LEU A 111 -5.79 2.98 -9.55
C LEU A 111 -5.88 1.54 -10.02
N ASN A 112 -4.92 0.70 -9.63
CA ASN A 112 -4.78 -0.65 -10.13
C ASN A 112 -4.75 -1.72 -9.03
N GLY A 113 -4.85 -1.32 -7.76
CA GLY A 113 -4.89 -2.23 -6.61
C GLY A 113 -3.54 -2.89 -6.29
N ASP A 114 -2.42 -2.29 -6.71
CA ASP A 114 -1.06 -2.77 -6.39
C ASP A 114 -0.53 -2.28 -5.04
N THR A 115 -1.29 -1.48 -4.32
CA THR A 115 -0.80 -0.86 -3.09
C THR A 115 -1.02 -1.73 -1.88
N ALA A 116 0.05 -1.82 -1.09
CA ALA A 116 0.30 -2.10 0.32
C ALA A 116 -0.66 -1.64 1.45
N VAL A 117 -1.94 -1.34 1.21
CA VAL A 117 -2.87 -0.69 2.15
C VAL A 117 -2.88 -1.25 3.59
N ARG A 118 -3.20 -0.39 4.56
CA ARG A 118 -3.15 -0.70 6.00
C ARG A 118 -3.94 -1.94 6.40
N SER A 119 -5.10 -2.18 5.80
CA SER A 119 -5.97 -3.32 6.17
C SER A 119 -5.35 -4.68 5.85
N SER A 120 -4.49 -4.77 4.84
CA SER A 120 -3.78 -6.00 4.47
C SER A 120 -2.55 -6.24 5.33
N LEU A 121 -2.00 -5.20 5.97
CA LEU A 121 -0.93 -5.30 6.96
C LEU A 121 -1.37 -5.99 8.26
N GLU A 122 -2.68 -6.09 8.51
CA GLU A 122 -3.22 -6.81 9.65
C GLU A 122 -3.24 -8.34 9.46
N LYS A 123 -3.07 -8.82 8.22
CA LYS A 123 -3.03 -10.26 7.89
C LYS A 123 -1.72 -10.85 8.42
N LYS A 124 -1.83 -11.94 9.17
CA LYS A 124 -0.71 -12.52 9.93
C LYS A 124 -0.22 -13.79 9.26
N ARG A 125 1.10 -13.94 9.11
CA ARG A 125 1.70 -15.21 8.69
C ARG A 125 1.54 -16.28 9.79
N PRO A 126 1.28 -17.55 9.44
CA PRO A 126 1.47 -18.65 10.37
C PRO A 126 2.96 -18.77 10.73
N PRO A 127 3.29 -19.25 11.95
CA PRO A 127 4.68 -19.48 12.33
C PRO A 127 5.30 -20.58 11.47
N HIS A 128 6.53 -20.33 11.02
CA HIS A 128 7.36 -21.25 10.24
C HIS A 128 7.75 -22.48 11.07
N ASP A 129 7.59 -23.68 10.52
CA ASP A 129 8.19 -24.91 11.04
C ASP A 129 9.36 -25.25 10.11
N ASP A 130 10.60 -25.09 10.58
CA ASP A 130 11.86 -25.14 9.81
C ASP A 130 12.18 -26.51 9.17
N THR A 131 11.22 -27.44 9.15
CA THR A 131 11.44 -28.85 8.81
C THR A 131 11.03 -29.24 7.39
N ASP A 132 10.40 -28.36 6.60
CA ASP A 132 9.86 -28.73 5.29
C ASP A 132 10.06 -27.65 4.23
N GLU A 133 11.12 -27.77 3.42
CA GLU A 133 11.41 -26.87 2.28
C GLU A 133 10.24 -26.78 1.28
N SER A 134 9.38 -27.79 1.24
CA SER A 134 8.15 -27.82 0.40
C SER A 134 7.14 -26.75 0.79
N LYS A 135 7.08 -26.39 2.08
CA LYS A 135 6.12 -25.38 2.60
C LYS A 135 6.58 -23.95 2.38
N PHE A 136 7.86 -23.71 2.14
CA PHE A 136 8.35 -22.38 1.79
C PHE A 136 7.59 -21.85 0.56
N LEU A 137 7.37 -22.65 -0.48
CA LEU A 137 6.68 -22.17 -1.68
C LEU A 137 5.15 -21.99 -1.49
N GLU A 138 4.52 -22.75 -0.60
CA GLU A 138 3.09 -22.59 -0.26
C GLU A 138 2.82 -21.41 0.70
N GLU A 139 3.71 -21.17 1.67
CA GLU A 139 3.58 -20.14 2.72
C GLU A 139 3.99 -18.73 2.25
N HIS A 140 4.78 -18.61 1.18
CA HIS A 140 5.11 -17.32 0.56
C HIS A 140 3.99 -16.79 -0.35
N SER A 141 2.85 -17.50 -0.44
CA SER A 141 1.66 -17.09 -1.20
C SER A 141 0.73 -16.12 -0.45
N ASP A 142 1.08 -15.71 0.78
CA ASP A 142 0.49 -14.50 1.38
C ASP A 142 1.07 -13.27 0.64
N HIS A 143 0.50 -13.03 -0.54
CA HIS A 143 0.91 -12.13 -1.62
C HIS A 143 0.74 -10.65 -1.29
N TYR A 144 1.32 -10.22 -0.18
CA TYR A 144 1.41 -8.81 0.11
C TYR A 144 2.81 -8.43 0.53
N PHE A 145 3.33 -7.42 -0.15
CA PHE A 145 4.70 -6.96 0.01
C PHE A 145 4.99 -6.70 1.50
N ASP A 146 6.13 -7.18 1.99
CA ASP A 146 6.55 -6.95 3.37
C ASP A 146 7.01 -5.51 3.57
N ILE A 147 6.06 -4.58 3.48
CA ILE A 147 6.31 -3.15 3.67
C ILE A 147 6.53 -2.81 5.15
N GLN A 148 6.22 -3.72 6.08
CA GLN A 148 6.52 -3.58 7.52
C GLN A 148 8.01 -3.72 7.83
N GLU A 149 8.80 -4.29 6.90
CA GLU A 149 10.25 -4.47 7.04
C GLU A 149 10.65 -5.40 8.21
N ASP A 150 9.70 -6.17 8.74
CA ASP A 150 9.86 -7.04 9.91
C ASP A 150 9.51 -8.52 9.62
N TYR A 151 9.28 -8.88 8.35
CA TYR A 151 8.85 -10.21 7.92
C TYR A 151 7.55 -10.71 8.57
N HIS A 152 6.71 -9.81 9.08
CA HIS A 152 5.49 -10.12 9.82
C HIS A 152 5.72 -10.97 11.08
N VAL A 153 6.88 -10.83 11.74
CA VAL A 153 7.26 -11.61 12.92
C VAL A 153 6.42 -11.18 14.14
N ARG A 154 5.34 -11.92 14.44
CA ARG A 154 4.54 -11.75 15.68
C ARG A 154 4.22 -13.09 16.37
N PRO A 155 4.12 -13.13 17.72
CA PRO A 155 3.77 -14.34 18.45
C PRO A 155 2.30 -14.74 18.20
N SER A 156 2.15 -15.93 17.61
CA SER A 156 0.96 -16.79 17.49
C SER A 156 -0.44 -16.15 17.54
N ASN A 157 -1.14 -16.17 16.41
CA ASN A 157 -2.51 -16.72 16.38
C ASN A 157 -2.83 -17.22 14.97
N ARG A 158 -3.19 -18.51 14.88
CA ARG A 158 -3.50 -19.23 13.64
C ARG A 158 -4.69 -18.59 12.93
N GLN A 159 -4.47 -18.06 11.73
CA GLN A 159 -5.43 -18.03 10.64
C GLN A 159 -4.62 -18.31 9.36
N GLY A 160 -4.94 -19.40 8.67
CA GLY A 160 -4.31 -19.72 7.39
C GLY A 160 -4.68 -18.70 6.31
N PRO A 161 -4.04 -18.78 5.12
CA PRO A 161 -4.30 -17.86 4.02
C PRO A 161 -5.78 -17.94 3.66
N LYS A 162 -6.53 -16.88 3.97
CA LYS A 162 -7.87 -16.72 3.40
C LYS A 162 -7.63 -16.28 1.97
N HIS A 163 -7.86 -17.18 1.01
CA HIS A 163 -8.10 -16.77 -0.37
C HIS A 163 -9.00 -15.53 -0.34
N THR A 164 -8.53 -14.45 -0.94
CA THR A 164 -9.18 -13.15 -0.92
C THR A 164 -10.54 -13.29 -1.59
N VAL A 165 -11.58 -13.44 -0.78
CA VAL A 165 -12.95 -13.46 -1.27
C VAL A 165 -13.27 -12.06 -1.77
N LEU A 166 -13.52 -11.93 -3.07
CA LEU A 166 -14.02 -10.69 -3.64
C LEU A 166 -15.39 -10.40 -3.02
N PRO A 167 -15.60 -9.25 -2.37
CA PRO A 167 -16.92 -8.89 -1.85
C PRO A 167 -17.97 -8.95 -2.96
N THR A 168 -19.16 -9.46 -2.68
CA THR A 168 -20.22 -9.68 -3.68
C THR A 168 -20.57 -8.42 -4.47
N GLN A 169 -20.47 -7.24 -3.85
CA GLN A 169 -20.68 -5.95 -4.52
C GLN A 169 -19.71 -5.67 -5.67
N TYR A 170 -18.56 -6.34 -5.70
CA TYR A 170 -17.54 -6.21 -6.73
C TYR A 170 -17.50 -7.41 -7.68
N ALA A 171 -18.45 -8.35 -7.59
CA ALA A 171 -18.51 -9.52 -8.47
C ALA A 171 -18.55 -9.15 -9.97
N ASP A 172 -19.12 -7.98 -10.29
CA ASP A 172 -19.14 -7.41 -11.64
C ASP A 172 -17.75 -7.22 -12.25
N LEU A 173 -16.72 -7.01 -11.42
CA LEU A 173 -15.33 -6.91 -11.85
C LEU A 173 -14.77 -8.22 -12.40
N LEU A 174 -15.47 -9.35 -12.27
CA LEU A 174 -15.02 -10.63 -12.85
C LEU A 174 -15.34 -10.72 -14.34
N TYR A 175 -16.41 -10.08 -14.81
CA TYR A 175 -16.94 -10.31 -16.16
C TYR A 175 -17.22 -9.04 -16.98
N LYS A 176 -17.30 -7.84 -16.35
CA LYS A 176 -17.40 -6.55 -17.06
C LYS A 176 -16.01 -5.95 -17.31
N PRO A 177 -15.82 -5.05 -18.30
CA PRO A 177 -14.57 -4.31 -18.46
C PRO A 177 -14.15 -3.64 -17.15
N LEU A 178 -12.87 -3.73 -16.80
CA LEU A 178 -12.38 -3.15 -15.55
C LEU A 178 -12.50 -1.62 -15.60
N PRO A 179 -12.93 -0.98 -14.50
CA PRO A 179 -12.94 0.47 -14.42
C PRO A 179 -11.50 1.00 -14.49
N ARG A 180 -11.36 2.25 -14.93
CA ARG A 180 -10.07 2.95 -14.94
C ARG A 180 -9.44 3.03 -13.55
N ASP A 181 -10.28 3.24 -12.54
CA ASP A 181 -9.90 3.29 -11.14
C ASP A 181 -10.50 2.07 -10.45
N LEU A 182 -9.66 1.07 -10.20
CA LEU A 182 -10.07 -0.15 -9.53
C LEU A 182 -10.48 0.19 -8.08
N PRO A 183 -11.62 -0.35 -7.60
CA PRO A 183 -11.96 -0.22 -6.18
C PRO A 183 -10.89 -0.92 -5.32
N PRO A 184 -10.87 -0.67 -3.99
CA PRO A 184 -9.89 -1.23 -3.07
C PRO A 184 -10.17 -2.72 -2.82
N VAL A 185 -9.92 -3.54 -3.83
CA VAL A 185 -10.06 -4.99 -3.81
C VAL A 185 -8.71 -5.63 -4.02
N ASN A 186 -8.52 -6.82 -3.47
CA ASN A 186 -7.36 -7.62 -3.84
C ASN A 186 -7.55 -8.06 -5.31
N LYS A 187 -6.63 -7.61 -6.17
CA LYS A 187 -6.71 -7.85 -7.62
C LYS A 187 -6.31 -9.27 -8.03
N ASP A 188 -5.70 -10.06 -7.15
CA ASP A 188 -5.21 -11.40 -7.49
C ASP A 188 -6.35 -12.30 -7.97
N ILE A 189 -7.53 -12.18 -7.37
CA ILE A 189 -8.71 -12.91 -7.84
C ILE A 189 -9.13 -12.49 -9.25
N LEU A 190 -8.93 -11.23 -9.63
CA LEU A 190 -9.19 -10.75 -10.99
C LEU A 190 -8.17 -11.35 -11.97
N ILE A 191 -6.89 -11.40 -11.59
CA ILE A 191 -5.80 -12.00 -12.37
C ILE A 191 -6.04 -13.50 -12.55
N LEU A 192 -6.38 -14.23 -11.48
CA LEU A 192 -6.65 -15.66 -11.52
C LEU A 192 -7.84 -15.98 -12.42
N MET A 193 -8.91 -15.18 -12.34
CA MET A 193 -10.09 -15.35 -13.19
C MET A 193 -9.79 -15.01 -14.65
N ALA A 194 -9.01 -13.96 -14.93
CA ALA A 194 -8.56 -13.64 -16.28
C ALA A 194 -7.70 -14.76 -16.88
N ALA A 195 -6.80 -15.35 -16.09
CA ALA A 195 -5.99 -16.49 -16.51
C ALA A 195 -6.84 -17.73 -16.77
N TRP A 196 -7.86 -17.99 -15.95
CA TRP A 196 -8.79 -19.11 -16.12
C TRP A 196 -9.64 -18.98 -17.40
N ASP A 197 -10.17 -17.78 -17.68
CA ASP A 197 -10.95 -17.49 -18.88
C ASP A 197 -10.09 -17.29 -20.15
N GLY A 198 -8.75 -17.29 -20.01
CA GLY A 198 -7.82 -17.00 -21.11
C GLY A 198 -7.94 -15.58 -21.66
N ASN A 199 -8.40 -14.63 -20.84
CA ASN A 199 -8.68 -13.26 -21.24
C ASN A 199 -7.46 -12.35 -21.01
N ILE A 200 -6.65 -12.17 -22.06
CA ILE A 200 -5.42 -11.35 -22.01
C ILE A 200 -5.68 -9.85 -21.84
N ASP A 201 -6.89 -9.38 -22.18
CA ASP A 201 -7.25 -7.95 -22.11
C ASP A 201 -7.60 -7.51 -20.67
N ARG A 202 -7.58 -8.43 -19.69
CA ARG A 202 -7.95 -8.19 -18.29
C ARG A 202 -6.79 -8.16 -17.29
N ASN A 203 -5.54 -8.26 -17.77
CA ASN A 203 -4.34 -8.17 -16.93
C ASN A 203 -3.85 -6.73 -16.73
#